data_AF-A0A936J2T1-F1
#
_entry.id   AF-A0A936J2T1-F1
#
_cell.length_a   1.000
_cell.length_b   1.000
_cell.length_c   1.000
_cell.angle_alpha   90.00
_cell.angle_beta   90.00
_cell.angle_gamma   90.00
#
_symmetry.space_group_name_H-M   'P 1'
#
loop_
_entity.id
_entity.type
_entity.pdbx_description
1 polymer ?
#
loop_
_entity_poly.entity_id
_entity_poly.type
_entity_poly.pdbx_seq_one_letter_code
_entity_poly.pdbx_strand_id
1 'polypeptide(L)'
;MTESSGEVPPLTDAALRALQPAGKLPATLQRKLGVRGPQRTPTKERITIRLSHDVVEQFRATGDGWQTRIDTALQEWLNARGHPPT
;
A
#
# COMPACT_ATOMS: atom_id res chain seq x y z
N MET A 1 32.63 4.06 -7.47
CA MET A 1 33.96 4.17 -8.12
C MET A 1 34.80 3.10 -7.46
N THR A 2 35.19 2.06 -8.18
CA THR A 2 36.17 1.09 -7.68
C THR A 2 37.49 1.81 -7.53
N GLU A 3 38.15 1.64 -6.39
CA GLU A 3 39.58 1.96 -6.26
C GLU A 3 40.29 1.40 -7.51
N SER A 4 41.27 2.14 -8.02
CA SER A 4 41.92 1.99 -9.33
C SER A 4 42.57 0.61 -9.61
N SER A 5 42.41 -0.38 -8.72
CA SER A 5 42.89 -1.76 -8.86
C SER A 5 41.80 -2.77 -9.27
N GLY A 6 40.55 -2.36 -9.49
CA GLY A 6 39.46 -3.28 -9.87
C GLY A 6 39.05 -4.28 -8.79
N GLU A 7 39.61 -4.16 -7.58
CA GLU A 7 39.27 -4.96 -6.42
C GLU A 7 37.94 -4.47 -5.84
N VAL A 8 37.03 -5.40 -5.55
CA VAL A 8 35.77 -5.09 -4.88
C VAL A 8 36.06 -4.99 -3.38
N PRO A 9 35.84 -3.82 -2.73
CA PRO A 9 36.11 -3.69 -1.31
C PRO A 9 35.30 -4.70 -0.49
N PRO A 10 35.89 -5.30 0.56
CA PRO A 10 35.15 -6.17 1.47
C PRO A 10 33.99 -5.41 2.10
N LEU A 11 32.88 -6.12 2.35
CA LEU A 11 31.65 -5.56 2.90
C LEU A 11 31.82 -5.23 4.39
N THR A 12 32.51 -4.13 4.69
CA THR A 12 32.76 -3.64 6.05
C THR A 12 31.53 -2.90 6.63
N ASP A 13 31.49 -2.75 7.95
CA ASP A 13 30.43 -1.97 8.63
C ASP A 13 30.36 -0.52 8.15
N ALA A 14 31.50 0.09 7.85
CA ALA A 14 31.55 1.43 7.28
C ALA A 14 30.90 1.47 5.89
N ALA A 15 31.15 0.45 5.06
CA ALA A 15 30.52 0.33 3.75
C ALA A 15 29.01 0.10 3.86
N LEU A 16 28.56 -0.72 4.81
CA LEU A 16 27.13 -0.94 5.08
C LEU A 16 26.40 0.35 5.46
N ARG A 17 27.01 1.20 6.29
CA ARG A 17 26.42 2.50 6.69
C ARG A 17 26.35 3.52 5.56
N ALA A 18 27.18 3.38 4.53
CA ALA A 18 27.19 4.28 3.36
C ALA A 18 26.10 3.93 2.32
N LEU A 19 25.48 2.74 2.42
CA LEU A 19 24.43 2.31 1.49
C LEU A 19 23.25 3.29 1.47
N GLN A 20 22.72 3.55 0.27
CA GLN A 20 21.58 4.44 0.08
C GLN A 20 20.28 3.65 -0.14
N PRO A 21 19.12 4.14 0.33
CA PRO A 21 17.84 3.51 0.06
C PRO A 21 17.54 3.47 -1.45
N ALA A 22 16.89 2.40 -1.90
CA ALA A 22 16.45 2.26 -3.30
C ALA A 22 15.52 3.40 -3.76
N GLY A 23 14.84 4.07 -2.83
CA GLY A 23 14.02 5.26 -3.11
C GLY A 23 14.80 6.51 -3.56
N LYS A 24 16.14 6.54 -3.43
CA LYS A 24 16.99 7.63 -3.96
C LYS A 24 17.40 7.42 -5.42
N LEU A 25 17.05 6.30 -6.04
CA LEU A 25 17.34 6.05 -7.45
C LEU A 25 16.49 6.94 -8.37
N PRO A 26 16.89 7.17 -9.63
CA PRO A 26 16.02 7.78 -10.64
C PRO A 26 14.69 7.02 -10.81
N ALA A 27 13.60 7.74 -11.06
CA ALA A 27 12.24 7.16 -11.15
C ALA A 27 12.12 6.02 -12.18
N THR A 28 12.89 6.07 -13.27
CA THR A 28 12.96 5.02 -14.29
C THR A 28 13.50 3.70 -13.73
N LEU A 29 14.52 3.77 -12.87
CA LEU A 29 15.11 2.61 -12.21
C LEU A 29 14.23 2.11 -11.05
N GLN A 30 13.62 3.02 -10.29
CA GLN A 30 12.66 2.65 -9.25
C GLN A 30 11.52 1.79 -9.82
N ARG A 31 10.96 2.19 -10.99
CA ARG A 31 9.91 1.41 -11.67
C ARG A 31 10.40 0.04 -12.13
N LYS A 32 11.58 -0.04 -12.74
CA LYS A 32 12.15 -1.32 -13.22
C LYS A 32 12.44 -2.29 -12.08
N LEU A 33 12.87 -1.79 -10.92
CA LEU A 33 13.19 -2.59 -9.73
C LEU A 33 11.95 -2.89 -8.86
N GLY A 34 10.77 -2.37 -9.21
CA GLY A 34 9.55 -2.55 -8.42
C GLY A 34 9.63 -1.95 -7.03
N VAL A 35 10.40 -0.86 -6.86
CA VAL A 35 10.54 -0.19 -5.55
C VAL A 35 9.15 0.25 -5.10
N ARG A 36 8.67 -0.36 -4.01
CA ARG A 36 7.40 0.02 -3.41
C ARG A 36 7.49 1.48 -2.99
N GLY A 37 6.51 2.29 -3.39
CA GLY A 37 6.39 3.67 -2.92
C GLY A 37 6.24 3.72 -1.39
N PRO A 38 6.33 4.92 -0.79
CA PRO A 38 6.11 5.09 0.64
C PRO A 38 4.83 4.36 1.07
N GLN A 39 4.90 3.63 2.17
CA GLN A 39 3.73 2.97 2.74
C GLN A 39 2.72 4.07 3.11
N ARG A 40 1.75 4.31 2.22
CA ARG A 40 0.60 5.16 2.53
C ARG A 40 -0.04 4.60 3.80
N THR A 41 -0.39 5.48 4.73
CA THR A 41 -1.19 5.17 5.91
C THR A 41 -2.33 4.23 5.51
N PRO A 42 -2.73 3.27 6.36
CA PRO A 42 -3.79 2.34 6.01
C PRO A 42 -5.03 3.13 5.59
N THR A 43 -5.37 3.09 4.31
CA THR A 43 -6.56 3.80 3.78
C THR A 43 -7.85 3.17 4.27
N LYS A 44 -7.76 1.98 4.88
CA LYS A 44 -8.89 1.22 5.42
C LYS A 44 -8.60 0.87 6.86
N GLU A 45 -9.49 1.28 7.75
CA GLU A 45 -9.45 0.91 9.16
C GLU A 45 -10.28 -0.37 9.37
N ARG A 46 -9.69 -1.37 10.03
CA ARG A 46 -10.41 -2.60 10.39
C ARG A 46 -11.17 -2.37 11.69
N ILE A 47 -12.45 -2.05 11.56
CA ILE A 47 -13.37 -1.92 12.69
C ILE A 47 -14.35 -3.10 12.76
N THR A 48 -14.87 -3.41 13.95
CA THR A 48 -15.94 -4.39 14.14
C THR A 48 -17.25 -3.64 14.33
N ILE A 49 -18.16 -3.75 13.37
CA ILE A 49 -19.50 -3.16 13.43
C ILE A 49 -20.56 -4.25 13.37
N ARG A 50 -21.71 -4.01 13.99
CA ARG A 50 -22.89 -4.88 13.88
C ARG A 50 -23.78 -4.37 12.76
N LEU A 51 -24.17 -5.27 11.87
CA LEU A 51 -25.07 -5.02 10.75
C LEU A 51 -26.28 -5.95 10.89
N SER A 52 -27.43 -5.54 10.33
CA SER A 52 -28.62 -6.39 10.27
C SER A 52 -28.35 -7.68 9.51
N HIS A 53 -28.91 -8.80 9.97
CA HIS A 53 -28.72 -10.12 9.37
C HIS A 53 -29.05 -10.14 7.87
N ASP A 54 -30.21 -9.60 7.50
CA ASP A 54 -30.70 -9.59 6.12
C ASP A 54 -29.76 -8.82 5.16
N VAL A 55 -29.11 -7.75 5.66
CA VAL A 55 -28.15 -6.97 4.88
C VAL A 55 -26.91 -7.83 4.60
N VAL A 56 -26.38 -8.49 5.63
CA VAL A 56 -25.19 -9.34 5.50
C VAL A 56 -25.45 -10.51 4.55
N GLU A 57 -26.61 -11.16 4.65
CA GLU A 57 -26.99 -12.26 3.77
C GLU A 57 -27.11 -11.82 2.31
N GLN A 58 -27.77 -10.69 2.04
CA GLN A 58 -27.87 -10.14 0.69
C GLN A 58 -26.49 -9.84 0.08
N PHE A 59 -25.58 -9.23 0.85
CA PHE A 59 -24.22 -9.00 0.37
C PHE A 59 -23.45 -10.30 0.20
N ARG A 60 -23.53 -11.26 1.13
CA ARG A 60 -22.85 -12.57 0.98
C ARG A 60 -23.32 -13.34 -0.25
N ALA A 61 -24.59 -13.26 -0.59
CA ALA A 61 -25.15 -13.87 -1.79
C ALA A 61 -24.53 -13.33 -3.10
N THR A 62 -23.94 -12.13 -3.07
CA THR A 62 -23.19 -11.57 -4.23
C THR A 62 -21.84 -12.26 -4.47
N GLY A 63 -21.44 -13.20 -3.61
CA GLY A 63 -20.23 -14.00 -3.74
C GLY A 63 -18.96 -13.24 -3.34
N ASP A 64 -17.83 -13.62 -3.94
CA ASP A 64 -16.53 -13.05 -3.63
C ASP A 64 -16.53 -11.52 -3.77
N GLY A 65 -15.84 -10.86 -2.86
CA GLY A 65 -15.76 -9.40 -2.80
C GLY A 65 -16.96 -8.70 -2.16
N TRP A 66 -17.89 -9.42 -1.52
CA TRP A 66 -19.04 -8.80 -0.82
C TRP A 66 -18.63 -7.75 0.24
N GLN A 67 -17.49 -7.94 0.90
CA GLN A 67 -16.94 -6.95 1.84
C GLN A 67 -16.49 -5.65 1.15
N THR A 68 -15.99 -5.75 -0.08
CA THR A 68 -15.66 -4.57 -0.89
C THR A 68 -16.94 -3.89 -1.37
N ARG A 69 -17.97 -4.66 -1.75
CA ARG A 69 -19.25 -4.10 -2.19
C ARG A 69 -19.96 -3.33 -1.06
N ILE A 70 -19.93 -3.83 0.17
CA ILE A 70 -20.50 -3.10 1.31
C ILE A 70 -19.70 -1.82 1.62
N ASP A 71 -18.37 -1.85 1.53
CA ASP A 71 -17.51 -0.66 1.66
C ASP A 71 -17.88 0.41 0.60
N THR A 72 -18.03 0.00 -0.66
CA THR A 72 -18.47 0.90 -1.74
C THR A 72 -19.85 1.48 -1.49
N ALA A 73 -20.84 0.67 -1.08
CA ALA A 73 -22.19 1.14 -0.79
C ALA A 73 -22.20 2.19 0.34
N LEU A 74 -21.36 2.02 1.37
CA LEU A 74 -21.22 2.99 2.45
C LEU A 74 -20.58 4.31 1.96
N GLN A 75 -19.58 4.24 1.07
CA GLN A 75 -18.97 5.42 0.46
C GLN A 75 -19.96 6.18 -0.42
N GLU A 76 -20.73 5.48 -1.25
CA GLU A 76 -21.78 6.07 -2.07
C GLU A 76 -22.86 6.76 -1.22
N TRP A 77 -23.25 6.14 -0.11
CA TRP A 77 -24.20 6.73 0.84
C TRP A 77 -23.67 8.02 1.48
N LEU A 78 -22.37 8.08 1.81
CA LEU A 78 -21.73 9.30 2.34
C LEU A 78 -21.68 10.41 1.29
N ASN A 79 -21.30 10.07 0.06
CA ASN A 79 -21.25 10.99 -1.08
C ASN A 79 -22.63 11.60 -1.37
N ALA A 80 -23.68 10.77 -1.37
CA ALA A 80 -25.05 11.21 -1.60
C ALA A 80 -25.56 12.20 -0.53
N ARG A 81 -24.97 12.19 0.67
CA ARG A 81 -25.32 13.10 1.78
C ARG A 81 -24.42 14.33 1.88
N GLY A 82 -23.53 14.52 0.91
CA GLY A 82 -22.63 15.68 0.87
C GLY A 82 -21.40 15.56 1.77
N HIS A 83 -21.02 14.35 2.17
CA HIS A 83 -19.76 14.09 2.88
C HIS A 83 -18.77 13.38 1.94
N PRO A 84 -18.07 14.11 1.05
CA PRO A 84 -17.08 13.52 0.18
C PRO A 84 -15.90 12.96 0.99
N PRO A 85 -15.36 11.78 0.65
CA PRO A 85 -14.15 11.26 1.29
C PRO A 85 -13.01 12.26 1.09
N THR A 86 -12.34 12.63 2.19
CA THR A 86 -11.20 13.55 2.21
C THR A 86 -9.91 12.85 1.79
#